data_AF-A7T6B5-F1
#
_entry.id   AF-A7T6B5-F1
#
_cell.length_a   1.000
_cell.length_b   1.000
_cell.length_c   1.000
_cell.angle_alpha   90.00
_cell.angle_beta   90.00
_cell.angle_gamma   90.00
#
_symmetry.space_group_name_H-M   'P 1'
#
loop_
_entity.id
_entity.type
_entity.pdbx_description
1 polymer ?
#
loop_
_entity_poly.entity_id
_entity_poly.type
_entity_poly.pdbx_seq_one_letter_code
_entity_poly.pdbx_strand_id
1 'polypeptide(L)'
;ERNAKAFLDEHNRRAPFEYRNSELALWNYETNLTDFNQALKTQASLAFSMFTQSALVNASKFDANKLSEDTKRQIKLIAASASPKNPADIKRKSELNSQMDKIYSSGKVKDANGEMLSLNPDLYKILAESRDYERLLFVWKGWRDAVGPAIRPLYQQFVDISNKGAKENGWKDNGEYWRSSYEVENLERIAEGLYSDLKPLYQELHAYVRYKLSQQYSQVKSGDAIPAHLFGNMWAQSWANIYDL
;
A
#
# COMPACT_ATOMS: atom_id res chain seq x y z
N GLU A 1 -24.49 20.04 18.23
CA GLU A 1 -24.98 20.45 16.89
C GLU A 1 -24.43 21.79 16.39
N ARG A 2 -24.91 22.96 16.85
CA ARG A 2 -24.55 24.27 16.26
C ARG A 2 -23.04 24.50 16.10
N ASN A 3 -22.27 24.23 17.15
CA ASN A 3 -20.81 24.39 17.10
C ASN A 3 -20.12 23.40 16.15
N ALA A 4 -20.67 22.18 16.01
CA ALA A 4 -20.13 21.19 15.08
C ALA A 4 -20.40 21.63 13.63
N LYS A 5 -21.59 22.14 13.33
CA LYS A 5 -21.91 22.71 12.02
C LYS A 5 -21.02 23.90 11.67
N ALA A 6 -20.85 24.85 12.59
CA ALA A 6 -19.94 25.99 12.37
C ALA A 6 -18.49 25.56 12.12
N PHE A 7 -18.01 24.53 12.82
CA PHE A 7 -16.70 23.91 12.54
C PHE A 7 -16.64 23.28 11.15
N LEU A 8 -17.66 22.51 10.77
CA LEU A 8 -17.74 21.87 9.45
C LEU A 8 -17.82 22.90 8.32
N ASP A 9 -18.58 23.97 8.49
CA ASP A 9 -18.69 25.04 7.49
C ASP A 9 -17.32 25.68 7.22
N GLU A 10 -16.57 25.99 8.28
CA GLU A 10 -15.22 26.52 8.15
C GLU A 10 -14.24 25.49 7.57
N HIS A 11 -14.33 24.24 8.00
CA HIS A 11 -13.51 23.15 7.47
C HIS A 11 -13.77 22.96 5.96
N ASN A 12 -15.03 22.88 5.54
CA ASN A 12 -15.45 22.68 4.15
C ASN A 12 -15.10 23.87 3.26
N ARG A 13 -15.02 25.08 3.82
CA ARG A 13 -14.54 26.27 3.11
C ARG A 13 -13.02 26.25 2.89
N ARG A 14 -12.25 25.76 3.87
CA ARG A 14 -10.77 25.78 3.84
C ARG A 14 -10.16 24.53 3.20
N ALA A 15 -10.68 23.35 3.50
CA ALA A 15 -10.09 22.08 3.09
C ALA A 15 -9.85 21.96 1.57
N PRO A 16 -10.76 22.39 0.68
CA PRO A 16 -10.52 22.34 -0.76
C PRO A 16 -9.33 23.20 -1.20
N PHE A 17 -9.09 24.35 -0.55
CA PHE A 17 -7.98 25.23 -0.86
C PHE A 17 -6.64 24.62 -0.40
N GLU A 18 -6.59 24.13 0.84
CA GLU A 18 -5.39 23.49 1.39
C GLU A 18 -5.03 22.22 0.59
N TYR A 19 -6.05 21.42 0.23
CA TYR A 19 -5.88 20.23 -0.61
C TYR A 19 -5.36 20.59 -2.00
N ARG A 20 -5.99 21.55 -2.68
CA ARG A 20 -5.56 22.02 -4.01
C ARG A 20 -4.12 22.49 -4.02
N ASN A 21 -3.68 23.23 -3.00
CA ASN A 21 -2.30 23.71 -2.93
C ASN A 21 -1.29 22.57 -2.80
N SER A 22 -1.60 21.56 -1.96
CA SER A 22 -0.79 20.35 -1.83
C SER A 22 -0.69 19.59 -3.16
N GLU A 23 -1.83 19.36 -3.81
CA GLU A 23 -1.90 18.59 -5.06
C GLU A 23 -1.23 19.31 -6.24
N LEU A 24 -1.38 20.63 -6.36
CA LEU A 24 -0.70 21.39 -7.42
C LEU A 24 0.82 21.38 -7.24
N ALA A 25 1.31 21.49 -5.99
CA ALA A 25 2.74 21.41 -5.72
C ALA A 25 3.28 20.01 -6.02
N LEU A 26 2.53 18.95 -5.69
CA LEU A 26 2.83 17.58 -6.07
C LEU A 26 2.90 17.43 -7.60
N TRP A 27 1.85 17.84 -8.32
CA TRP A 27 1.79 17.74 -9.78
C TRP A 27 2.96 18.47 -10.48
N ASN A 28 3.29 19.69 -10.03
CA ASN A 28 4.41 20.45 -10.59
C ASN A 28 5.75 19.77 -10.38
N TYR A 29 5.94 19.06 -9.27
CA TYR A 29 7.14 18.25 -9.05
C TYR A 29 7.15 17.02 -9.95
N GLU A 30 6.07 16.23 -9.96
CA GLU A 30 6.00 14.99 -10.77
C GLU A 30 6.11 15.26 -12.29
N THR A 31 5.68 16.44 -12.76
CA THR A 31 5.81 16.87 -14.17
C THR A 31 7.09 17.67 -14.47
N ASN A 32 7.82 18.11 -13.44
CA ASN A 32 9.08 18.83 -13.59
C ASN A 32 9.99 18.62 -12.35
N LEU A 33 10.83 17.59 -12.43
CA LEU A 33 11.68 17.11 -11.34
C LEU A 33 12.88 18.03 -11.09
N THR A 34 12.67 19.05 -10.25
CA THR A 34 13.71 19.98 -9.79
C THR A 34 13.73 20.08 -8.27
N ASP A 35 14.89 20.41 -7.70
CA ASP A 35 15.04 20.64 -6.25
C ASP A 35 14.12 21.76 -5.75
N PHE A 36 13.90 22.78 -6.58
CA PHE A 36 12.96 23.87 -6.30
C PHE A 36 11.53 23.36 -6.13
N ASN A 37 11.02 22.57 -7.09
CA ASN A 37 9.68 22.01 -7.00
C ASN A 37 9.56 20.98 -5.86
N GLN A 38 10.63 20.24 -5.57
CA GLN A 38 10.67 19.31 -4.44
C GLN A 38 10.51 20.04 -3.10
N ALA A 39 11.18 21.19 -2.93
CA ALA A 39 11.06 22.02 -1.75
C ALA A 39 9.62 22.58 -1.60
N LEU A 40 9.03 23.09 -2.69
CA LEU A 40 7.65 23.57 -2.68
C LEU A 40 6.63 22.45 -2.36
N LYS A 41 6.77 21.27 -2.97
CA LYS A 41 5.96 20.07 -2.64
C LYS A 41 6.05 19.74 -1.16
N THR A 42 7.26 19.72 -0.61
CA THR A 42 7.49 19.40 0.81
C THR A 42 6.81 20.42 1.73
N GLN A 43 6.95 21.71 1.43
CA GLN A 43 6.33 22.78 2.21
C GLN A 43 4.80 22.70 2.16
N ALA A 44 4.21 22.51 0.98
CA ALA A 44 2.76 22.40 0.82
C ALA A 44 2.19 21.16 1.52
N SER A 45 2.88 20.02 1.40
CA SER A 45 2.53 18.78 2.10
C SER A 45 2.57 18.94 3.63
N LEU A 46 3.56 19.65 4.17
CA LEU A 46 3.64 19.96 5.60
C LEU A 46 2.47 20.85 6.05
N ALA A 47 2.17 21.91 5.30
CA ALA A 47 1.06 22.81 5.61
C ALA A 47 -0.29 22.07 5.62
N PHE A 48 -0.54 21.24 4.61
CA PHE A 48 -1.74 20.40 4.53
C PHE A 48 -1.83 19.38 5.68
N SER A 49 -0.70 18.76 6.05
CA SER A 49 -0.63 17.83 7.18
C SER A 49 -0.94 18.53 8.52
N MET A 50 -0.45 19.76 8.72
CA MET A 50 -0.78 20.54 9.92
C MET A 50 -2.26 20.93 9.96
N PHE A 51 -2.84 21.32 8.82
CA PHE A 51 -4.27 21.63 8.71
C PHE A 51 -5.14 20.41 9.06
N THR A 52 -4.87 19.26 8.46
CA THR A 52 -5.63 18.01 8.69
C THR A 52 -5.49 17.53 10.13
N GLN A 53 -4.30 17.58 10.72
CA GLN A 53 -4.09 17.24 12.12
C GLN A 53 -4.88 18.16 13.07
N SER A 54 -4.89 19.46 12.80
CA SER A 54 -5.67 20.42 13.59
C SER A 54 -7.18 20.17 13.47
N ALA A 55 -7.66 19.90 12.24
CA ALA A 55 -9.05 19.55 11.99
C ALA A 55 -9.46 18.27 12.75
N LEU A 56 -8.63 17.24 12.72
CA LEU A 56 -8.82 15.98 13.45
C LEU A 56 -8.95 16.20 14.95
N VAL A 57 -8.01 16.95 15.56
CA VAL A 57 -8.02 17.25 17.00
C VAL A 57 -9.26 18.04 17.40
N ASN A 58 -9.72 18.96 16.55
CA ASN A 58 -10.93 19.74 16.83
C ASN A 58 -12.20 18.90 16.65
N ALA A 59 -12.28 18.08 15.60
CA ALA A 59 -13.39 17.17 15.37
C ALA A 59 -13.55 16.15 16.52
N SER A 60 -12.44 15.66 17.07
CA SER A 60 -12.40 14.69 18.18
C SER A 60 -12.98 15.23 19.50
N LYS A 61 -13.21 16.54 19.64
CA LYS A 61 -13.80 17.16 20.83
C LYS A 61 -15.34 17.11 20.84
N PHE A 62 -15.97 16.83 19.71
CA PHE A 62 -17.43 16.79 19.63
C PHE A 62 -17.99 15.45 20.10
N ASP A 63 -18.98 15.50 20.98
CA ASP A 63 -19.75 14.32 21.40
C ASP A 63 -20.71 13.89 20.27
N ALA A 64 -20.32 12.84 19.55
CA ALA A 64 -21.02 12.32 18.39
C ALA A 64 -22.47 11.87 18.67
N ASN A 65 -22.81 11.55 19.92
CA ASN A 65 -24.17 11.12 20.29
C ASN A 65 -25.17 12.28 20.34
N LYS A 66 -24.69 13.53 20.33
CA LYS A 66 -25.50 14.76 20.38
C LYS A 66 -25.60 15.47 19.02
N LEU A 67 -25.22 14.79 17.95
CA LEU A 67 -25.17 15.33 16.60
C LEU A 67 -26.23 14.68 15.71
N SER A 68 -26.72 15.42 14.73
CA SER A 68 -27.50 14.83 13.63
C SER A 68 -26.65 13.81 12.87
N GLU A 69 -27.26 12.79 12.25
CA GLU A 69 -26.51 11.72 11.59
C GLU A 69 -25.56 12.22 10.49
N ASP A 70 -25.96 13.25 9.73
CA ASP A 70 -25.09 13.89 8.73
C ASP A 70 -23.87 14.58 9.36
N THR A 71 -24.09 15.42 10.36
CA THR A 71 -22.99 16.12 11.07
C THR A 71 -22.08 15.12 11.77
N LYS A 72 -22.65 14.09 12.39
CA LYS A 72 -21.95 12.99 13.04
C LYS A 72 -21.05 12.24 12.05
N ARG A 73 -21.55 11.93 10.85
CA ARG A 73 -20.76 11.27 9.79
C ARG A 73 -19.54 12.10 9.41
N GLN A 74 -19.74 13.38 9.09
CA GLN A 74 -18.65 14.28 8.69
C GLN A 74 -17.60 14.42 9.81
N ILE A 75 -18.04 14.63 11.06
CA ILE A 75 -17.14 14.70 12.22
C ILE A 75 -16.36 13.40 12.42
N LYS A 76 -17.01 12.23 12.32
CA LYS A 76 -16.34 10.94 12.44
C LYS A 76 -15.26 10.75 11.38
N LEU A 77 -15.53 11.12 10.12
CA LEU A 77 -14.55 11.02 9.04
C LEU A 77 -13.33 11.91 9.28
N ILE A 78 -13.53 13.14 9.76
CA ILE A 78 -12.43 14.06 10.08
C ILE A 78 -11.64 13.59 11.31
N ALA A 79 -12.32 13.00 12.30
CA ALA A 79 -11.71 12.56 13.56
C ALA A 79 -11.00 11.20 13.46
N ALA A 80 -11.28 10.40 12.42
CA ALA A 80 -10.75 9.04 12.29
C ALA A 80 -9.22 9.04 12.12
N SER A 81 -8.52 8.22 12.93
CA SER A 81 -7.07 8.05 12.85
C SER A 81 -6.63 6.68 13.34
N ALA A 82 -5.48 6.24 12.86
CA ALA A 82 -4.66 5.19 13.50
C ALA A 82 -3.21 5.64 13.70
N SER A 83 -2.96 6.96 13.67
CA SER A 83 -1.63 7.50 13.94
C SER A 83 -1.33 7.47 15.44
N PRO A 84 -0.08 7.13 15.83
CA PRO A 84 0.35 7.29 17.22
C PRO A 84 0.16 8.73 17.71
N LYS A 85 -0.13 8.91 18.99
CA LYS A 85 -0.29 10.21 19.66
C LYS A 85 1.06 10.82 20.07
N ASN A 86 2.05 9.97 20.35
CA ASN A 86 3.39 10.40 20.75
C ASN A 86 4.19 10.92 19.55
N PRO A 87 4.71 12.17 19.58
CA PRO A 87 5.53 12.73 18.50
C PRO A 87 6.75 11.88 18.11
N ALA A 88 7.39 11.21 19.08
CA ALA A 88 8.53 10.33 18.79
C ALA A 88 8.12 9.11 17.95
N ASP A 89 6.95 8.53 18.24
CA ASP A 89 6.43 7.38 17.49
C ASP A 89 5.94 7.81 16.10
N ILE A 90 5.34 8.99 15.96
CA ILE A 90 4.98 9.57 14.66
C ILE A 90 6.24 9.73 13.79
N LYS A 91 7.29 10.35 14.35
CA LYS A 91 8.57 10.55 13.66
C LYS A 91 9.18 9.21 13.27
N ARG A 92 9.23 8.25 14.20
CA ARG A 92 9.78 6.92 13.94
C ARG A 92 9.02 6.17 12.86
N LYS A 93 7.68 6.21 12.86
CA LYS A 93 6.85 5.62 11.81
C LYS A 93 7.16 6.21 10.43
N SER A 94 7.30 7.54 10.36
CA SER A 94 7.67 8.24 9.12
C SER A 94 9.07 7.81 8.64
N GLU A 95 10.06 7.77 9.52
CA GLU A 95 11.42 7.30 9.21
C GLU A 95 11.44 5.84 8.72
N LEU A 96 10.64 4.95 9.32
CA LEU A 96 10.53 3.56 8.91
C LEU A 96 9.95 3.44 7.50
N ASN A 97 8.88 4.19 7.19
CA ASN A 97 8.31 4.24 5.85
C ASN A 97 9.36 4.70 4.83
N SER A 98 10.01 5.84 5.07
CA SER A 98 11.04 6.36 4.15
C SER A 98 12.21 5.39 3.95
N GLN A 99 12.63 4.66 5.00
CA GLN A 99 13.67 3.64 4.87
C GLN A 99 13.21 2.45 4.02
N MET A 100 12.01 1.93 4.26
CA MET A 100 11.45 0.82 3.47
C MET A 100 11.26 1.22 2.01
N ASP A 101 10.72 2.41 1.76
CA ASP A 101 10.52 2.95 0.40
C ASP A 101 11.85 3.12 -0.33
N LYS A 102 12.89 3.61 0.35
CA LYS A 102 14.24 3.74 -0.23
C LYS A 102 14.82 2.38 -0.57
N ILE A 103 14.75 1.40 0.33
CA ILE A 103 15.28 0.05 0.08
C ILE A 103 14.58 -0.58 -1.13
N TYR A 104 13.25 -0.47 -1.19
CA TYR A 104 12.48 -1.03 -2.29
C TYR A 104 12.75 -0.32 -3.63
N SER A 105 12.73 1.02 -3.66
CA SER A 105 12.90 1.80 -4.90
C SER A 105 14.32 1.76 -5.46
N SER A 106 15.34 1.61 -4.62
CA SER A 106 16.75 1.54 -5.03
C SER A 106 17.30 0.11 -5.13
N GLY A 107 16.48 -0.89 -4.81
CA GLY A 107 16.85 -2.29 -4.88
C GLY A 107 17.31 -2.67 -6.29
N LYS A 108 18.41 -3.43 -6.38
CA LYS A 108 18.95 -3.93 -7.63
C LYS A 108 19.50 -5.34 -7.45
N VAL A 109 19.38 -6.15 -8.51
CA VAL A 109 19.93 -7.51 -8.57
C VAL A 109 21.17 -7.49 -9.45
N LYS A 110 22.30 -7.97 -8.92
CA LYS A 110 23.52 -8.08 -9.71
C LYS A 110 23.44 -9.30 -10.62
N ASP A 111 23.46 -9.07 -11.92
CA ASP A 111 23.43 -10.12 -12.93
C ASP A 111 24.79 -10.82 -13.08
N ALA A 112 24.81 -11.97 -13.78
CA ALA A 112 26.01 -12.78 -14.02
C ALA A 112 27.10 -12.02 -14.80
N ASN A 113 26.72 -11.09 -15.67
CA ASN A 113 27.63 -10.20 -16.40
C ASN A 113 28.14 -9.01 -15.54
N GLY A 114 27.69 -8.89 -14.28
CA GLY A 114 28.03 -7.81 -13.36
C GLY A 114 27.12 -6.59 -13.40
N GLU A 115 26.13 -6.56 -14.31
CA GLU A 115 25.15 -5.47 -14.44
C GLU A 115 24.20 -5.42 -13.23
N MET A 116 23.77 -4.21 -12.84
CA MET A 116 22.83 -4.02 -11.73
C MET A 116 21.43 -3.79 -12.26
N LEU A 117 20.60 -4.84 -12.25
CA LEU A 117 19.24 -4.84 -12.76
C LEU A 117 18.26 -4.24 -11.76
N SER A 118 17.52 -3.22 -12.18
CA SER A 118 16.44 -2.60 -11.40
C SER A 118 15.13 -3.37 -11.52
N LEU A 119 14.23 -3.24 -10.54
CA LEU A 119 12.92 -3.92 -10.59
C LEU A 119 12.15 -3.58 -11.87
N ASN A 120 12.11 -2.29 -12.21
CA ASN A 120 11.48 -1.74 -13.40
C ASN A 120 12.50 -0.83 -14.11
N PRO A 121 12.86 -1.08 -15.38
CA PRO A 121 12.23 -2.04 -16.30
C PRO A 121 12.84 -3.45 -16.30
N ASP A 122 14.04 -3.64 -15.75
CA ASP A 122 14.87 -4.80 -16.11
C ASP A 122 14.29 -6.14 -15.65
N LEU A 123 14.02 -6.30 -14.35
CA LEU A 123 13.49 -7.56 -13.82
C LEU A 123 12.08 -7.84 -14.33
N TYR A 124 11.24 -6.81 -14.46
CA TYR A 124 9.91 -6.93 -15.07
C TYR A 124 9.98 -7.44 -16.49
N LYS A 125 10.88 -6.90 -17.32
CA LYS A 125 11.08 -7.35 -18.69
C LYS A 125 11.53 -8.81 -18.73
N ILE A 126 12.51 -9.19 -17.92
CA ILE A 126 13.01 -10.57 -17.86
C ILE A 126 11.89 -11.53 -17.46
N LEU A 127 11.13 -11.21 -16.40
CA LEU A 127 10.03 -12.06 -15.95
C LEU A 127 8.93 -12.18 -17.00
N ALA A 128 8.61 -11.10 -17.72
CA ALA A 128 7.56 -11.10 -18.74
C ALA A 128 7.96 -11.89 -19.99
N GLU A 129 9.20 -11.74 -20.46
CA GLU A 129 9.63 -12.24 -21.78
C GLU A 129 10.44 -13.55 -21.71
N SER A 130 11.17 -13.81 -20.63
CA SER A 130 11.99 -15.02 -20.52
C SER A 130 11.13 -16.26 -20.34
N ARG A 131 11.56 -17.35 -20.97
CA ARG A 131 11.02 -18.69 -20.74
C ARG A 131 12.06 -19.67 -20.19
N ASP A 132 13.20 -19.17 -19.75
CA ASP A 132 14.24 -19.98 -19.11
C ASP A 132 13.97 -20.10 -17.61
N TYR A 133 13.79 -21.32 -17.13
CA TYR A 133 13.45 -21.59 -15.72
C TYR A 133 14.48 -21.03 -14.74
N GLU A 134 15.76 -21.27 -14.99
CA GLU A 134 16.84 -20.85 -14.10
C GLU A 134 17.02 -19.33 -14.12
N ARG A 135 16.82 -18.71 -15.29
CA ARG A 135 16.82 -17.25 -15.41
C ARG A 135 15.68 -16.62 -14.62
N LEU A 136 14.47 -17.16 -14.72
CA LEU A 136 13.29 -16.68 -13.98
C LEU A 136 13.48 -16.87 -12.47
N LEU A 137 13.98 -18.04 -12.05
CA LEU A 137 14.29 -18.31 -10.65
C LEU A 137 15.35 -17.36 -10.10
N PHE A 138 16.43 -17.11 -10.87
CA PHE A 138 17.50 -16.20 -10.49
C PHE A 138 16.98 -14.78 -10.21
N VAL A 139 16.18 -14.21 -11.12
CA VAL A 139 15.66 -12.84 -10.92
C VAL A 139 14.63 -12.76 -9.80
N TRP A 140 13.76 -13.76 -9.69
CA TRP A 140 12.73 -13.82 -8.65
C TRP A 140 13.34 -13.93 -7.25
N LYS A 141 14.35 -14.79 -7.11
CA LYS A 141 15.07 -15.01 -5.86
C LYS A 141 15.99 -13.83 -5.57
N GLY A 142 16.75 -13.37 -6.57
CA GLY A 142 17.66 -12.23 -6.44
C GLY A 142 16.96 -10.97 -5.94
N TRP A 143 15.75 -10.69 -6.42
CA TRP A 143 14.96 -9.55 -5.92
C TRP A 143 14.61 -9.70 -4.43
N ARG A 144 14.17 -10.89 -4.03
CA ARG A 144 13.84 -11.20 -2.64
C ARG A 144 15.05 -11.10 -1.73
N ASP A 145 16.20 -11.62 -2.17
CA ASP A 145 17.45 -11.58 -1.42
C ASP A 145 17.99 -10.13 -1.30
N ALA A 146 17.84 -9.31 -2.34
CA ALA A 146 18.32 -7.93 -2.35
C ALA A 146 17.49 -6.99 -1.44
N VAL A 147 16.18 -7.22 -1.32
CA VAL A 147 15.25 -6.28 -0.69
C VAL A 147 14.63 -6.83 0.60
N GLY A 148 14.20 -8.08 0.60
CA GLY A 148 13.41 -8.69 1.68
C GLY A 148 14.11 -8.69 3.05
N PRO A 149 15.35 -9.21 3.18
CA PRO A 149 16.07 -9.24 4.45
C PRO A 149 16.23 -7.88 5.12
N ALA A 150 16.49 -6.83 4.33
CA ALA A 150 16.65 -5.47 4.83
C ALA A 150 15.32 -4.83 5.30
N ILE A 151 14.21 -5.14 4.63
CA ILE A 151 12.88 -4.65 5.01
C ILE A 151 12.35 -5.35 6.27
N ARG A 152 12.63 -6.65 6.45
CA ARG A 152 12.05 -7.46 7.55
C ARG A 152 12.09 -6.80 8.94
N PRO A 153 13.23 -6.35 9.49
CA PRO A 153 13.28 -5.74 10.82
C PRO A 153 12.60 -4.37 10.90
N LEU A 154 12.54 -3.63 9.78
CA LEU A 154 11.85 -2.36 9.69
C LEU A 154 10.33 -2.57 9.71
N TYR A 155 9.85 -3.56 8.95
CA TYR A 155 8.43 -3.88 8.86
C TYR A 155 7.86 -4.36 10.19
N GLN A 156 8.64 -5.14 10.96
CA GLN A 156 8.24 -5.56 12.31
C GLN A 156 7.99 -4.35 13.23
N GLN A 157 8.94 -3.41 13.30
CA GLN A 157 8.76 -2.17 14.07
C GLN A 157 7.61 -1.31 13.55
N PHE A 158 7.44 -1.27 12.22
CA PHE A 158 6.35 -0.52 11.60
C PHE A 158 4.98 -1.08 12.01
N VAL A 159 4.81 -2.40 12.02
CA VAL A 159 3.58 -3.06 12.48
C VAL A 159 3.32 -2.75 13.95
N ASP A 160 4.33 -2.84 14.80
CA ASP A 160 4.20 -2.55 16.24
C ASP A 160 3.73 -1.11 16.48
N ILE A 161 4.38 -0.13 15.85
CA ILE A 161 4.04 1.30 15.99
C ILE A 161 2.68 1.60 15.36
N SER A 162 2.34 0.98 14.23
CA SER A 162 1.04 1.18 13.59
C SER A 162 -0.10 0.62 14.44
N ASN A 163 0.08 -0.57 15.02
CA ASN A 163 -0.90 -1.16 15.92
C ASN A 163 -1.00 -0.40 17.25
N LYS A 164 0.11 0.15 17.77
CA LYS A 164 0.08 1.06 18.91
C LYS A 164 -0.79 2.28 18.62
N GLY A 165 -0.56 2.93 17.48
CA GLY A 165 -1.37 4.07 17.05
C GLY A 165 -2.84 3.73 16.86
N ALA A 166 -3.15 2.57 16.27
CA ALA A 166 -4.53 2.10 16.13
C ALA A 166 -5.22 1.94 17.51
N LYS A 167 -4.56 1.28 18.46
CA LYS A 167 -5.07 1.09 19.84
C LYS A 167 -5.28 2.39 20.60
N GLU A 168 -4.36 3.35 20.44
CA GLU A 168 -4.50 4.68 21.03
C GLU A 168 -5.72 5.45 20.51
N ASN A 169 -6.24 5.07 19.34
CA ASN A 169 -7.43 5.65 18.71
C ASN A 169 -8.68 4.75 18.81
N GLY A 170 -8.64 3.73 19.65
CA GLY A 170 -9.81 2.88 19.95
C GLY A 170 -10.05 1.73 18.99
N TRP A 171 -9.10 1.44 18.09
CA TRP A 171 -9.13 0.27 17.22
C TRP A 171 -8.39 -0.91 17.87
N LYS A 172 -8.81 -2.13 17.59
CA LYS A 172 -8.14 -3.39 17.96
C LYS A 172 -6.73 -3.46 17.37
N ASP A 173 -6.60 -3.11 16.09
CA ASP A 173 -5.37 -3.11 15.32
C ASP A 173 -5.49 -2.18 14.10
N ASN A 174 -4.37 -1.95 13.41
CA ASN A 174 -4.35 -1.08 12.24
C ASN A 174 -5.17 -1.65 11.06
N GLY A 175 -5.39 -2.98 11.03
CA GLY A 175 -6.23 -3.62 10.02
C GLY A 175 -7.72 -3.31 10.21
N GLU A 176 -8.20 -3.27 11.46
CA GLU A 176 -9.56 -2.83 11.77
C GLU A 176 -9.79 -1.38 11.33
N TYR A 177 -8.83 -0.49 11.58
CA TYR A 177 -8.90 0.88 11.06
C TYR A 177 -9.03 0.90 9.53
N TRP A 178 -8.24 0.10 8.80
CA TRP A 178 -8.36 0.04 7.33
C TRP A 178 -9.71 -0.50 6.87
N ARG A 179 -10.24 -1.52 7.56
CA ARG A 179 -11.56 -2.08 7.24
C ARG A 179 -12.70 -1.13 7.59
N SER A 180 -12.51 -0.22 8.55
CA SER A 180 -13.54 0.73 9.01
C SER A 180 -14.07 1.63 7.88
N SER A 181 -13.24 1.94 6.88
CA SER A 181 -13.63 2.74 5.71
C SER A 181 -14.77 2.13 4.90
N TYR A 182 -14.98 0.81 5.00
CA TYR A 182 -16.09 0.13 4.31
C TYR A 182 -17.40 0.25 5.05
N GLU A 183 -17.39 0.50 6.37
CA GLU A 183 -18.59 0.57 7.22
C GLU A 183 -19.46 -0.71 7.14
N VAL A 184 -18.83 -1.87 6.92
CA VAL A 184 -19.48 -3.19 6.83
C VAL A 184 -18.97 -4.10 7.95
N GLU A 185 -19.87 -4.50 8.85
CA GLU A 185 -19.54 -5.28 10.06
C GLU A 185 -18.93 -6.65 9.76
N ASN A 186 -19.42 -7.35 8.75
CA ASN A 186 -19.01 -8.71 8.36
C ASN A 186 -18.13 -8.73 7.09
N LEU A 187 -17.37 -7.67 6.84
CA LEU A 187 -16.55 -7.53 5.62
C LEU A 187 -15.66 -8.74 5.34
N GLU A 188 -15.01 -9.27 6.38
CA GLU A 188 -14.14 -10.46 6.27
C GLU A 188 -14.92 -11.69 5.77
N ARG A 189 -16.13 -11.91 6.28
CA ARG A 189 -17.00 -13.02 5.83
C ARG A 189 -17.48 -12.81 4.39
N ILE A 190 -17.79 -11.57 4.01
CA ILE A 190 -18.17 -11.26 2.61
C ILE A 190 -17.01 -11.53 1.67
N ALA A 191 -15.80 -11.09 2.03
CA ALA A 191 -14.59 -11.34 1.24
C ALA A 191 -14.31 -12.85 1.09
N GLU A 192 -14.42 -13.62 2.17
CA GLU A 192 -14.28 -15.09 2.14
C GLU A 192 -15.35 -15.77 1.28
N GLY A 193 -16.59 -15.26 1.31
CA GLY A 193 -17.68 -15.72 0.46
C GLY A 193 -17.39 -15.49 -1.02
N LEU A 194 -17.00 -14.27 -1.38
CA LEU A 194 -16.62 -13.93 -2.76
C LEU A 194 -15.41 -14.75 -3.25
N TYR A 195 -14.43 -14.98 -2.38
CA TYR A 195 -13.31 -15.88 -2.68
C TYR A 195 -13.80 -17.31 -2.94
N SER A 196 -14.72 -17.82 -2.12
CA SER A 196 -15.30 -19.15 -2.27
C SER A 196 -16.09 -19.29 -3.58
N ASP A 197 -16.82 -18.25 -3.99
CA ASP A 197 -17.56 -18.22 -5.25
C ASP A 197 -16.62 -18.21 -6.47
N LEU A 198 -15.49 -17.51 -6.37
CA LEU A 198 -14.46 -17.46 -7.43
C LEU A 198 -13.58 -18.72 -7.47
N LYS A 199 -13.49 -19.46 -6.36
CA LYS A 199 -12.57 -20.58 -6.19
C LYS A 199 -12.72 -21.67 -7.27
N PRO A 200 -13.92 -22.13 -7.66
CA PRO A 200 -14.04 -23.13 -8.72
C PRO A 200 -13.43 -22.67 -10.05
N LEU A 201 -13.72 -21.43 -10.46
CA LEU A 201 -13.14 -20.85 -11.68
C LEU A 201 -11.61 -20.74 -11.57
N TYR A 202 -11.12 -20.26 -10.43
CA TYR A 202 -9.69 -20.13 -10.19
C TYR A 202 -8.98 -21.49 -10.21
N GLN A 203 -9.59 -22.54 -9.66
CA GLN A 203 -9.01 -23.89 -9.64
C GLN A 203 -8.90 -24.48 -11.05
N GLU A 204 -9.92 -24.31 -11.90
CA GLU A 204 -9.88 -24.72 -13.30
C GLU A 204 -8.80 -23.96 -14.08
N LEU A 205 -8.75 -22.63 -13.92
CA LEU A 205 -7.71 -21.80 -14.53
C LEU A 205 -6.30 -22.21 -14.06
N HIS A 206 -6.11 -22.38 -12.75
CA HIS A 206 -4.86 -22.82 -12.16
C HIS A 206 -4.45 -24.21 -12.67
N ALA A 207 -5.38 -25.16 -12.76
CA ALA A 207 -5.11 -26.49 -13.28
C ALA A 207 -4.70 -26.46 -14.76
N TYR A 208 -5.40 -25.69 -15.59
CA TYR A 208 -5.07 -25.50 -17.01
C TYR A 208 -3.70 -24.86 -17.19
N VAL A 209 -3.41 -23.78 -16.45
CA VAL A 209 -2.10 -23.09 -16.50
C VAL A 209 -0.99 -24.02 -16.02
N ARG A 210 -1.20 -24.80 -14.95
CA ARG A 210 -0.24 -25.83 -14.51
C ARG A 210 0.04 -26.84 -15.62
N TYR A 211 -1.00 -27.34 -16.29
CA TYR A 211 -0.84 -28.27 -17.42
C TYR A 211 0.01 -27.66 -18.53
N LYS A 212 -0.30 -26.43 -18.95
CA LYS A 212 0.48 -25.71 -19.98
C LYS A 212 1.93 -25.50 -19.57
N LEU A 213 2.17 -25.02 -18.35
CA LEU A 213 3.52 -24.83 -17.84
C LEU A 213 4.29 -26.15 -17.71
N SER A 214 3.64 -27.28 -17.43
CA SER A 214 4.30 -28.60 -17.36
C SER A 214 4.80 -29.11 -18.70
N GLN A 215 4.23 -28.64 -19.83
CA GLN A 215 4.74 -28.93 -21.17
C GLN A 215 6.08 -28.22 -21.43
N GLN A 216 6.30 -27.07 -20.78
CA GLN A 216 7.49 -26.24 -20.96
C GLN A 216 8.55 -26.48 -19.88
N TYR A 217 8.13 -26.71 -18.63
CA TYR A 217 8.99 -26.76 -17.46
C TYR A 217 8.87 -28.10 -16.76
N SER A 218 9.93 -28.90 -16.81
CA SER A 218 9.99 -30.21 -16.14
C SER A 218 9.80 -30.16 -14.62
N GLN A 219 10.05 -29.01 -14.01
CA GLN A 219 9.91 -28.72 -12.59
C GLN A 219 8.44 -28.55 -12.16
N VAL A 220 7.52 -28.34 -13.11
CA VAL A 220 6.08 -28.25 -12.82
C VAL A 220 5.50 -29.65 -12.80
N LYS A 221 5.18 -30.15 -11.60
CA LYS A 221 4.63 -31.49 -11.39
C LYS A 221 3.11 -31.47 -11.28
N SER A 222 2.48 -32.54 -11.74
CA SER A 222 1.05 -32.75 -11.52
C SER A 222 0.79 -32.95 -10.02
N GLY A 223 -0.30 -32.38 -9.51
CA GLY A 223 -0.67 -32.46 -8.09
C GLY A 223 -0.03 -31.39 -7.20
N ASP A 224 1.12 -30.83 -7.58
CA ASP A 224 1.83 -29.82 -6.79
C ASP A 224 1.40 -28.37 -7.12
N ALA A 225 1.81 -27.44 -6.25
CA ALA A 225 1.69 -26.01 -6.49
C ALA A 225 2.66 -25.56 -7.60
N ILE A 226 2.27 -24.55 -8.38
CA ILE A 226 3.11 -24.01 -9.45
C ILE A 226 4.24 -23.16 -8.84
N PRO A 227 5.50 -23.31 -9.29
CA PRO A 227 6.59 -22.43 -8.87
C PRO A 227 6.27 -20.95 -9.17
N ALA A 228 6.33 -20.10 -8.14
CA ALA A 228 5.84 -18.72 -8.20
C ALA A 228 6.58 -17.77 -9.17
N HIS A 229 7.74 -18.18 -9.70
CA HIS A 229 8.54 -17.39 -10.64
C HIS A 229 8.16 -17.61 -12.10
N LEU A 230 7.18 -18.49 -12.39
CA LEU A 230 6.79 -18.88 -13.75
C LEU A 230 5.56 -18.13 -14.30
N PHE A 231 5.03 -17.16 -13.57
CA PHE A 231 3.76 -16.49 -13.92
C PHE A 231 3.93 -15.20 -14.73
N GLY A 232 5.12 -14.93 -15.25
CA GLY A 232 5.36 -13.71 -16.05
C GLY A 232 5.39 -12.41 -15.24
N ASN A 233 5.39 -12.49 -13.91
CA ASN A 233 5.32 -11.36 -12.98
C ASN A 233 6.03 -11.66 -11.66
N MET A 234 6.65 -10.65 -11.04
CA MET A 234 7.48 -10.78 -9.82
C MET A 234 6.76 -11.41 -8.63
N TRP A 235 5.44 -11.22 -8.56
CA TRP A 235 4.58 -11.67 -7.47
C TRP A 235 3.51 -12.65 -7.91
N ALA A 236 3.51 -13.06 -9.18
CA ALA A 236 2.44 -13.88 -9.76
C ALA A 236 1.03 -13.30 -9.58
N GLN A 237 0.90 -11.98 -9.42
CA GLN A 237 -0.39 -11.31 -9.20
C GLN A 237 -1.23 -11.15 -10.47
N SER A 238 -0.59 -11.29 -11.63
CA SER A 238 -1.21 -11.33 -12.95
C SER A 238 -0.43 -12.32 -13.81
N TRP A 239 -1.16 -13.12 -14.60
CA TRP A 239 -0.59 -14.19 -15.44
C TRP A 239 -0.68 -13.84 -16.93
N ALA A 240 -0.96 -12.58 -17.27
CA ALA A 240 -1.16 -12.15 -18.65
C ALA A 240 0.10 -12.29 -19.53
N ASN A 241 1.29 -12.18 -18.94
CA ASN A 241 2.57 -12.22 -19.67
C ASN A 241 3.00 -13.64 -20.09
N ILE A 242 2.22 -14.68 -19.74
CA ILE A 242 2.46 -16.06 -20.17
C ILE A 242 1.37 -16.57 -21.13
N TYR A 243 0.62 -15.65 -21.76
CA TYR A 243 -0.47 -15.98 -22.68
C TYR A 243 -0.01 -16.80 -23.91
N ASP A 244 1.25 -16.70 -24.29
CA ASP A 244 1.89 -17.45 -25.39
C ASP A 244 2.12 -18.94 -25.09
N LEU A 245 1.98 -19.40 -23.84
CA LEU A 245 2.17 -20.80 -23.40
C LEU A 245 0.84 -21.59 -23.36
#